data_AF-A0A0D6EIE7-F1
#
_entry.id   AF-A0A0D6EIE7-F1
#
_cell.length_a   1.000
_cell.length_b   1.000
_cell.length_c   1.000
_cell.angle_alpha   90.00
_cell.angle_beta   90.00
_cell.angle_gamma   90.00
#
_symmetry.space_group_name_H-M   'P 1'
#
loop_
_entity.id
_entity.type
_entity.pdbx_description
1 polymer ?
#
loop_
_entity_poly.entity_id
_entity_poly.type
_entity_poly.pdbx_seq_one_letter_code
_entity_poly.pdbx_strand_id
1 'polypeptide(L)'
;MSLQEAADARKAKLAALKKRKTLHDTGAPQDRDANGADKSAVFKFRNYDPETGTLRKHARTDEDDTVEKQVEGLADQVIAQDEHVRAQDLDLTNIQPKKANWDLKRDLERKARCIFTSRKRLQAQKGVSETAGAELVAGMDKAGPEADAADSDEED
;
A
#
# COMPACT_ATOMS: atom_id res chain seq x y z
N MET A 1 -26.19 54.98 22.06
CA MET A 1 -27.16 53.88 22.23
C MET A 1 -28.03 54.21 23.43
N SER A 2 -29.19 54.80 23.19
CA SER A 2 -30.16 55.10 24.25
C SER A 2 -30.78 53.80 24.77
N LEU A 3 -31.12 53.72 26.06
CA LEU A 3 -31.81 52.56 26.63
C LEU A 3 -33.12 52.24 25.89
N GLN A 4 -33.79 53.26 25.35
CA GLN A 4 -35.01 53.13 24.57
C GLN A 4 -34.77 52.39 23.25
N GLU A 5 -33.69 52.74 22.55
CA GLU A 5 -33.29 52.14 21.27
C GLU A 5 -32.92 50.66 21.43
N ALA A 6 -32.25 50.30 22.53
CA ALA A 6 -31.95 48.91 22.87
C ALA A 6 -33.21 48.09 23.18
N ALA A 7 -34.20 48.70 23.85
CA ALA A 7 -35.49 48.06 24.12
C ALA A 7 -36.29 47.82 22.84
N ASP A 8 -36.31 48.80 21.93
CA ASP A 8 -37.00 48.68 20.64
C ASP A 8 -36.34 47.65 19.72
N ALA A 9 -35.00 47.59 19.67
CA ALA A 9 -34.26 46.57 18.95
C ALA A 9 -34.54 45.15 19.48
N ARG A 10 -34.60 44.98 20.82
CA ARG A 10 -34.94 43.70 21.45
C ARG A 10 -36.39 43.31 21.15
N LYS A 11 -37.32 44.26 21.20
CA LYS A 11 -38.73 44.05 20.87
C LYS A 11 -38.91 43.62 19.41
N ALA A 12 -38.21 44.27 18.48
CA ALA A 12 -38.22 43.92 17.05
C ALA A 12 -37.66 42.51 16.82
N LYS A 13 -36.54 42.15 17.47
CA LYS A 13 -35.94 40.81 17.39
C LYS A 13 -36.86 39.73 17.94
N LEU A 14 -37.51 39.98 19.07
CA LEU A 14 -38.46 39.05 19.66
C LEU A 14 -39.73 38.90 18.80
N ALA A 15 -40.19 39.97 18.16
CA ALA A 15 -41.31 39.91 17.22
C ALA A 15 -40.97 39.06 15.98
N ALA A 16 -39.76 39.21 15.41
CA ALA A 16 -39.30 38.39 14.29
C ALA A 16 -39.19 36.90 14.66
N LEU A 17 -38.68 36.60 15.87
CA LEU A 17 -38.60 35.23 16.39
C LEU A 17 -39.98 34.61 16.62
N LYS A 18 -40.94 35.38 17.16
CA LYS A 18 -42.33 34.93 17.33
C LYS A 18 -42.99 34.61 15.99
N LYS A 19 -42.85 35.49 14.98
CA LYS A 19 -43.37 35.26 13.63
C LYS A 19 -42.78 34.00 12.97
N ARG A 20 -41.48 33.76 13.14
CA ARG A 20 -40.83 32.53 12.64
C ARG A 20 -41.35 31.28 13.34
N LYS A 21 -41.59 31.35 14.66
CA LYS A 21 -42.12 30.22 15.43
C LYS A 21 -43.57 29.91 15.04
N THR A 22 -44.42 30.92 14.89
CA THR A 22 -45.82 30.69 14.46
C THR A 22 -45.89 30.10 13.06
N LEU A 23 -45.03 30.54 12.12
CA LEU A 23 -44.97 29.97 10.77
C LEU A 23 -44.50 28.50 10.76
N HIS A 24 -43.57 28.15 11.65
CA HIS A 24 -43.10 26.77 11.83
C HIS A 24 -44.19 25.88 12.46
N ASP A 25 -44.91 26.37 13.46
CA ASP A 25 -45.94 25.60 14.17
C ASP A 25 -47.22 25.41 13.34
N THR A 26 -47.52 26.27 12.37
CA THR A 26 -48.68 26.12 11.46
C THR A 26 -48.37 25.33 10.17
N GLY A 27 -47.16 24.78 10.01
CA GLY A 27 -46.82 23.87 8.92
C GLY A 27 -46.94 24.46 7.49
N ALA A 28 -46.97 25.78 7.34
CA ALA A 28 -47.07 26.44 6.03
C ALA A 28 -45.68 26.56 5.37
N PRO A 29 -45.52 26.22 4.08
CA PRO A 29 -44.24 26.30 3.41
C PRO A 29 -43.79 27.75 3.30
N GLN A 30 -42.51 27.99 3.57
CA GLN A 30 -41.90 29.31 3.50
C GLN A 30 -41.55 29.63 2.05
N ASP A 31 -42.43 30.36 1.35
CA ASP A 31 -42.05 31.07 0.12
C ASP A 31 -41.02 32.14 0.47
N ARG A 32 -39.76 31.84 0.17
CA ARG A 32 -38.66 32.80 0.19
C ARG A 32 -38.47 33.31 -1.22
N ASP A 33 -39.10 34.43 -1.55
CA ASP A 33 -38.67 35.22 -2.72
C ASP A 33 -38.91 36.70 -2.45
N ALA A 34 -37.86 37.38 -1.99
CA ALA A 34 -37.70 38.81 -2.16
C ALA A 34 -36.22 39.17 -2.17
N ASN A 35 -35.67 39.10 -3.39
CA ASN A 35 -34.55 39.89 -3.88
C ASN A 35 -33.13 39.50 -3.39
N GLY A 36 -32.41 38.76 -4.24
CA GLY A 36 -30.95 38.71 -4.18
C GLY A 36 -30.33 37.39 -4.62
N ALA A 37 -30.25 37.14 -5.92
CA ALA A 37 -29.25 36.29 -6.55
C ALA A 37 -29.14 34.82 -6.06
N ASP A 38 -30.25 34.07 -6.07
CA ASP A 38 -30.14 32.61 -6.00
C ASP A 38 -30.27 32.04 -7.40
N LYS A 39 -29.13 31.74 -8.03
CA LYS A 39 -29.04 30.63 -8.98
C LYS A 39 -29.72 29.48 -8.24
N SER A 40 -30.96 29.16 -8.62
CA SER A 40 -31.75 28.05 -8.06
C SER A 40 -30.76 26.95 -7.72
N ALA A 41 -30.53 26.72 -6.44
CA ALA A 41 -29.42 25.90 -5.98
C ALA A 41 -29.67 24.50 -6.53
N VAL A 42 -29.16 24.23 -7.74
CA VAL A 42 -29.30 22.95 -8.40
C VAL A 42 -28.66 22.01 -7.42
N PHE A 43 -29.47 21.19 -6.76
CA PHE A 43 -29.01 20.30 -5.72
C PHE A 43 -27.99 19.36 -6.36
N LYS A 44 -26.71 19.70 -6.20
CA LYS A 44 -25.60 18.88 -6.67
C LYS A 44 -25.45 17.76 -5.67
N PHE A 45 -26.23 16.72 -5.88
CA PHE A 45 -26.09 15.48 -5.14
C PHE A 45 -24.69 14.93 -5.36
N ARG A 46 -23.92 14.79 -4.26
CA ARG A 46 -22.51 14.37 -4.29
C ARG A 46 -22.27 13.01 -4.94
N ASN A 47 -23.29 12.15 -4.93
CA ASN A 47 -23.21 10.77 -5.40
C ASN A 47 -24.28 10.42 -6.45
N TYR A 48 -24.99 11.38 -7.03
CA TYR A 48 -26.00 11.11 -8.06
C TYR A 48 -25.55 11.73 -9.39
N ASP A 49 -25.80 11.00 -10.47
CA ASP A 49 -25.53 11.43 -11.82
C ASP A 49 -26.85 11.77 -12.53
N PRO A 50 -27.09 13.04 -12.88
CA PRO A 50 -28.36 13.48 -13.45
C PRO A 50 -28.63 12.92 -14.86
N GLU A 51 -27.60 12.49 -15.60
CA GLU A 51 -27.76 11.95 -16.96
C GLU A 51 -28.17 10.46 -16.93
N THR A 52 -27.56 9.67 -16.04
CA THR A 52 -27.84 8.23 -15.93
C THR A 52 -28.93 7.89 -14.91
N GLY A 53 -29.33 8.87 -14.08
CA GLY A 53 -30.33 8.67 -13.03
C GLY A 53 -29.91 7.67 -11.94
N THR A 54 -28.63 7.32 -11.88
CA THR A 54 -28.08 6.32 -10.95
C THR A 54 -27.02 6.94 -10.03
N LEU A 55 -26.50 6.14 -9.09
CA LEU A 55 -25.37 6.57 -8.27
C LEU A 55 -24.16 6.83 -9.16
N ARG A 56 -23.43 7.92 -8.90
CA ARG A 56 -22.13 8.21 -9.49
C ARG A 56 -21.19 7.04 -9.21
N LYS A 57 -21.01 6.19 -10.21
CA LYS A 57 -19.98 5.16 -10.21
C LYS A 57 -18.67 5.88 -10.44
N HIS A 58 -17.82 5.94 -9.42
CA HIS A 58 -16.41 6.22 -9.66
C HIS A 58 -15.95 5.14 -10.65
N ALA A 59 -15.43 5.55 -11.80
CA ALA A 59 -14.73 4.62 -12.67
C ALA A 59 -13.70 3.93 -11.78
N ARG A 60 -13.85 2.62 -11.59
CA ARG A 60 -12.78 1.80 -11.03
C ARG A 60 -11.68 1.83 -12.08
N THR A 61 -10.91 2.91 -12.10
CA THR A 61 -9.77 3.03 -12.99
C THR A 61 -8.63 2.15 -12.47
N ASP A 62 -8.61 1.79 -11.19
CA ASP A 62 -7.48 1.07 -10.62
C ASP A 62 -7.70 -0.45 -10.60
N GLU A 63 -7.94 -1.06 -11.76
CA GLU A 63 -7.55 -2.46 -11.96
C GLU A 63 -6.27 -2.57 -12.81
N ASP A 64 -5.44 -1.53 -12.77
CA ASP A 64 -4.41 -1.25 -13.77
C ASP A 64 -3.13 -2.07 -13.60
N ASP A 65 -2.90 -2.78 -12.50
CA ASP A 65 -1.75 -3.69 -12.39
C ASP A 65 -1.86 -4.59 -11.14
N THR A 66 -2.65 -5.66 -11.21
CA THR A 66 -2.63 -6.68 -10.15
C THR A 66 -1.70 -7.82 -10.55
N VAL A 67 -1.02 -8.44 -9.58
CA VAL A 67 -0.06 -9.54 -9.82
C VAL A 67 -0.75 -10.69 -10.55
N GLU A 68 -2.02 -10.91 -10.27
CA GLU A 68 -2.87 -11.91 -10.88
C GLU A 68 -3.05 -11.67 -12.39
N LYS A 69 -3.25 -10.42 -12.81
CA LYS A 69 -3.32 -10.06 -14.23
C LYS A 69 -1.95 -10.13 -14.92
N GLN A 70 -0.88 -9.81 -14.20
CA GLN A 70 0.50 -9.93 -14.73
C GLN A 70 0.94 -11.38 -14.92
N VAL A 71 0.43 -12.29 -14.08
CA VAL A 71 0.74 -13.72 -14.14
C VAL A 71 -0.25 -14.50 -15.02
N GLU A 72 -1.42 -13.91 -15.31
CA GLU A 72 -2.38 -14.46 -16.26
C GLU A 72 -1.73 -14.69 -17.63
N GLY A 73 -1.78 -15.92 -18.11
CA GLY A 73 -1.19 -16.32 -19.41
C GLY A 73 0.31 -16.59 -19.42
N LEU A 74 1.06 -16.31 -18.34
CA LEU A 74 2.49 -16.68 -18.27
C LEU A 74 2.68 -18.21 -18.31
N ALA A 75 1.78 -18.95 -17.65
CA ALA A 75 1.80 -20.41 -17.65
C ALA A 75 1.64 -20.99 -19.07
N ASP A 76 0.71 -20.44 -19.86
CA ASP A 76 0.45 -20.88 -21.22
C ASP A 76 1.63 -20.57 -22.15
N GLN A 77 2.28 -19.41 -21.96
CA GLN A 77 3.50 -19.05 -22.69
C GLN A 77 4.66 -20.01 -22.38
N VAL A 78 4.83 -20.41 -21.11
CA VAL A 78 5.87 -21.36 -20.72
C VAL A 78 5.62 -22.74 -21.34
N ILE A 79 4.37 -23.21 -21.35
CA ILE A 79 4.00 -24.48 -21.97
C ILE A 79 4.27 -24.43 -23.47
N ALA A 80 3.86 -23.38 -24.17
CA ALA A 80 4.10 -23.21 -25.60
C ALA A 80 5.60 -23.15 -25.95
N GLN A 81 6.41 -22.47 -25.12
CA GLN A 81 7.86 -22.44 -25.30
C GLN A 81 8.50 -23.83 -25.12
N ASP A 82 8.08 -24.58 -24.11
CA ASP A 82 8.58 -25.94 -23.87
C ASP A 82 8.18 -26.89 -25.00
N GLU A 83 6.96 -26.79 -25.51
CA GLU A 83 6.52 -27.52 -26.71
C GLU A 83 7.38 -27.17 -27.94
N HIS A 84 7.71 -25.90 -28.13
CA HIS A 84 8.58 -25.46 -29.21
C HIS A 84 10.02 -25.97 -29.05
N VAL A 85 10.55 -25.99 -27.84
CA VAL A 85 11.88 -26.57 -27.54
C VAL A 85 11.90 -28.08 -27.76
N ARG A 86 10.83 -28.79 -27.42
CA ARG A 86 10.69 -30.24 -27.67
C ARG A 86 10.51 -30.57 -29.15
N ALA A 87 9.83 -29.69 -29.89
CA ALA A 87 9.63 -29.83 -31.33
C ALA A 87 10.89 -29.49 -32.14
N GLN A 88 11.83 -28.73 -31.57
CA GLN A 88 13.15 -28.56 -32.16
C GLN A 88 13.89 -29.89 -32.16
N ASP A 89 14.22 -30.38 -33.35
CA ASP A 89 15.00 -31.59 -33.53
C ASP A 89 16.30 -31.48 -32.73
N LEU A 90 16.47 -32.43 -31.80
CA LEU A 90 17.62 -32.50 -30.93
C LEU A 90 18.86 -32.73 -31.81
N ASP A 91 19.82 -31.79 -31.80
CA ASP A 91 21.05 -31.91 -32.60
C ASP A 91 21.90 -33.10 -32.14
N LEU A 92 21.70 -34.24 -32.81
CA LEU A 92 22.36 -35.51 -32.54
C LEU A 92 23.87 -35.47 -32.83
N THR A 93 24.36 -34.47 -33.57
CA THR A 93 25.79 -34.36 -33.92
C THR A 93 26.63 -33.79 -32.79
N ASN A 94 26.05 -32.89 -31.99
CA ASN A 94 26.67 -32.31 -30.80
C ASN A 94 26.50 -33.21 -29.56
N ILE A 95 25.50 -34.08 -29.57
CA ILE A 95 25.28 -35.05 -28.49
C ILE A 95 26.22 -36.25 -28.68
N GLN A 96 27.37 -36.12 -28.04
CA GLN A 96 28.27 -37.24 -27.78
C GLN A 96 27.51 -38.44 -27.18
N PRO A 97 27.68 -39.68 -27.70
CA PRO A 97 27.06 -40.86 -27.12
C PRO A 97 27.40 -40.97 -25.61
N LYS A 98 26.54 -41.58 -24.79
CA LYS A 98 26.94 -41.89 -23.40
C LYS A 98 27.56 -43.28 -23.37
N LYS A 99 28.85 -43.39 -23.05
CA LYS A 99 29.48 -44.68 -22.70
C LYS A 99 30.14 -44.52 -21.33
N ALA A 100 30.11 -45.59 -20.57
CA ALA A 100 30.24 -45.55 -19.12
C ALA A 100 31.61 -45.11 -18.55
N ASN A 101 32.66 -44.93 -19.35
CA ASN A 101 34.00 -44.62 -18.84
C ASN A 101 34.70 -43.38 -19.45
N TRP A 102 34.12 -42.69 -20.44
CA TRP A 102 34.83 -41.61 -21.15
C TRP A 102 34.29 -40.22 -20.89
N ASP A 103 33.13 -40.10 -20.24
CA ASP A 103 32.55 -38.80 -19.92
C ASP A 103 32.78 -38.40 -18.46
N LEU A 104 34.06 -38.41 -18.05
CA LEU A 104 34.45 -37.86 -16.75
C LEU A 104 34.05 -36.39 -16.62
N LYS A 105 34.05 -35.63 -17.72
CA LYS A 105 33.76 -34.19 -17.70
C LYS A 105 32.33 -33.92 -17.23
N ARG A 106 31.30 -34.57 -17.80
CA ARG A 106 29.91 -34.34 -17.36
C ARG A 106 29.64 -34.85 -15.96
N ASP A 107 30.22 -35.99 -15.58
CA ASP A 107 30.04 -36.56 -14.23
C ASP A 107 30.72 -35.71 -13.15
N LEU A 108 31.92 -35.19 -13.43
CA LEU A 108 32.60 -34.24 -12.55
C LEU A 108 31.91 -32.89 -12.53
N GLU A 109 31.42 -32.38 -13.67
CA GLU A 109 30.71 -31.11 -13.72
C GLU A 109 29.37 -31.15 -12.96
N ARG A 110 28.66 -32.29 -12.98
CA ARG A 110 27.47 -32.49 -12.15
C ARG A 110 27.83 -32.46 -10.66
N LYS A 111 28.87 -33.19 -10.25
CA LYS A 111 29.34 -33.21 -8.85
C LYS A 111 29.87 -31.84 -8.42
N ALA A 112 30.64 -31.15 -9.27
CA ALA A 112 31.20 -29.83 -9.02
C ALA A 112 30.10 -28.76 -8.89
N ARG A 113 29.06 -28.81 -9.74
CA ARG A 113 27.89 -27.94 -9.58
C ARG A 113 27.21 -28.13 -8.23
N CYS A 114 26.97 -29.38 -7.82
CA CYS A 114 26.37 -29.69 -6.52
C CYS A 114 27.23 -29.20 -5.33
N ILE A 115 28.55 -29.38 -5.42
CA ILE A 115 29.49 -28.89 -4.41
C ILE A 115 29.51 -27.36 -4.40
N PHE A 116 29.52 -26.71 -5.57
CA PHE A 116 29.54 -25.25 -5.69
C PHE A 116 28.26 -24.61 -5.16
N THR A 117 27.09 -25.18 -5.43
CA THR A 117 25.81 -24.71 -4.86
C THR A 117 25.80 -24.86 -3.35
N SER A 118 26.28 -26.01 -2.84
CA SER A 118 26.37 -26.27 -1.41
C SER A 118 27.36 -25.33 -0.72
N ARG A 119 28.52 -25.07 -1.34
CA ARG A 119 29.53 -24.12 -0.87
C ARG A 119 29.01 -22.69 -0.87
N LYS A 120 28.33 -22.25 -1.93
CA LYS A 120 27.70 -20.92 -1.99
C LYS A 120 26.67 -20.74 -0.88
N ARG A 121 25.83 -21.76 -0.64
CA ARG A 121 24.86 -21.75 0.47
C ARG A 121 25.55 -21.69 1.84
N LEU A 122 26.64 -22.42 2.02
CA LEU A 122 27.42 -22.39 3.26
C LEU A 122 28.10 -21.03 3.47
N GLN A 123 28.67 -20.44 2.41
CA GLN A 123 29.25 -19.09 2.46
C GLN A 123 28.20 -18.02 2.75
N ALA A 124 27.00 -18.14 2.20
CA ALA A 124 25.89 -17.24 2.52
C ALA A 124 25.50 -17.35 4.01
N GLN A 125 25.41 -18.58 4.55
CA GLN A 125 25.16 -18.78 5.98
C GLN A 125 26.30 -18.27 6.86
N LYS A 126 27.56 -18.49 6.46
CA LYS A 126 28.73 -18.02 7.19
C LYS A 126 28.83 -16.50 7.17
N GLY A 127 28.59 -15.88 6.03
CA GLY A 127 28.50 -14.43 5.88
C GLY A 127 27.38 -13.85 6.75
N VAL A 128 26.20 -14.46 6.77
CA VAL A 128 25.10 -14.06 7.66
C VAL A 128 25.46 -14.26 9.14
N SER A 129 26.13 -15.35 9.52
CA SER A 129 26.56 -15.56 10.90
C SER A 129 27.69 -14.63 11.34
N GLU A 130 28.61 -14.27 10.43
CA GLU A 130 29.69 -13.33 10.69
C GLU A 130 29.17 -11.89 10.75
N THR A 131 28.22 -11.51 9.89
CA THR A 131 27.58 -10.19 9.96
C THR A 131 26.65 -10.07 11.16
N ALA A 132 25.85 -11.11 11.46
CA ALA A 132 25.00 -11.11 12.65
C ALA A 132 25.84 -11.14 13.94
N GLY A 133 26.91 -11.93 13.97
CA GLY A 133 27.87 -11.93 15.08
C GLY A 133 28.59 -10.58 15.25
N ALA A 134 29.02 -9.96 14.14
CA ALA A 134 29.64 -8.63 14.16
C ALA A 134 28.65 -7.53 14.56
N GLU A 135 27.38 -7.61 14.16
CA GLU A 135 26.34 -6.65 14.53
C GLU A 135 25.92 -6.81 16.00
N LEU A 136 25.89 -8.04 16.52
CA LEU A 136 25.57 -8.32 17.91
C LEU A 136 26.73 -7.93 18.85
N VAL A 137 27.98 -8.14 18.43
CA VAL A 137 29.18 -7.62 19.11
C VAL A 137 29.24 -6.09 19.07
N ALA A 138 29.03 -5.48 17.89
CA ALA A 138 28.99 -4.02 17.77
C ALA A 138 27.82 -3.38 18.54
N GLY A 139 26.69 -4.10 18.68
CA GLY A 139 25.56 -3.71 19.53
C GLY A 139 25.88 -3.79 21.02
N MET A 140 26.68 -4.78 21.45
CA MET A 140 27.17 -4.91 22.82
C MET A 140 28.25 -3.87 23.17
N ASP A 141 29.18 -3.56 22.25
CA ASP A 141 30.18 -2.50 22.46
C ASP A 141 29.54 -1.10 22.53
N LYS A 142 28.36 -0.92 21.93
CA LYS A 142 27.57 0.32 22.05
C LYS A 142 26.77 0.39 23.37
N ALA A 143 26.72 -0.70 24.14
CA ALA A 143 25.91 -0.84 25.35
C ALA A 143 26.75 -1.29 26.56
N GLY A 144 27.77 -0.50 26.94
CA GLY A 144 28.30 -0.45 28.32
C GLY A 144 29.83 -0.24 28.42
N PRO A 145 30.37 0.41 29.48
CA PRO A 145 29.74 0.83 30.74
C PRO A 145 29.92 2.34 31.08
N GLU A 146 28.83 3.07 31.27
CA GLU A 146 28.81 4.32 32.06
C GLU A 146 27.99 4.08 33.35
N ALA A 147 28.51 3.26 34.26
CA ALA A 147 28.06 3.17 35.64
C ALA A 147 29.01 2.23 36.37
N ASP A 148 30.14 2.71 36.89
CA ASP A 148 30.92 2.12 38.00
C ASP A 148 32.15 3.00 38.31
N ALA A 149 31.91 4.30 38.59
CA ALA A 149 32.98 5.22 39.00
C ALA A 149 32.54 6.19 40.12
N ALA A 150 31.72 5.71 41.05
CA ALA A 150 31.31 6.50 42.21
C ALA A 150 30.95 5.62 43.42
N ASP A 151 31.90 4.84 43.95
CA ASP A 151 31.91 4.47 45.38
C ASP A 151 33.23 3.77 45.78
N SER A 152 34.25 4.55 46.20
CA SER A 152 35.23 4.13 47.22
C SER A 152 36.26 5.25 47.48
N ASP A 153 36.01 6.10 48.48
CA ASP A 153 37.08 6.64 49.37
C ASP A 153 36.45 7.32 50.60
N GLU A 154 36.15 6.57 51.66
CA GLU A 154 35.82 7.13 52.98
C GLU A 154 36.34 6.17 54.09
N GLU A 155 37.45 6.62 54.72
CA GLU A 155 37.98 6.39 56.08
C GLU A 155 37.98 4.99 56.75
N ASP A 156 39.18 4.42 56.98
CA ASP A 156 39.89 4.35 58.29
C ASP A 156 41.23 3.58 58.16
#